data_AF-A0A0D0D8K3-F1
#
_entry.id   AF-A0A0D0D8K3-F1
#
_cell.length_a   1.000
_cell.length_b   1.000
_cell.length_c   1.000
_cell.angle_alpha   90.00
_cell.angle_beta   90.00
_cell.angle_gamma   90.00
#
_symmetry.space_group_name_H-M   'P 1'
#
loop_
_entity.id
_entity.type
_entity.pdbx_description
1 polymer ?
#
loop_
_entity_poly.entity_id
_entity_poly.type
_entity_poly.pdbx_seq_one_letter_code
_entity_poly.pdbx_strand_id
1 'polypeptide(L)'
;MAAVSGAQDVVFVDTLQLSATIGKDCWGRVRDQAVLLSIYLHLTPAFLDAPARTDNVGDSVHYGHLTKAVSSRVAKRKGSYPDVHALVDDATEVAFELAGAPADAIRVVVQLPKQILLADGFDVEVTTPKGGAARDGRTVVRVKGLVLPVLIGVNPPERLAKQRVLTNITFFERAGVGSVVDYPEIVKKMSAEIDKTDFETLEKFVLEIVRTGCLASEAIDGVTVRCQKPSALSFAQSSGVEITRRRDAFVLVESSTGGVV
;
A
#
# COMPACT_ATOMS: atom_id res chain seq x y z
N MET A 1 9.13 23.75 13.19
CA MET A 1 9.95 22.81 14.00
C MET A 1 9.48 21.40 13.66
N ALA A 2 10.35 20.61 13.02
CA ALA A 2 10.07 19.21 12.73
C ALA A 2 9.98 18.43 14.05
N ALA A 3 8.89 17.70 14.26
CA ALA A 3 8.77 16.81 15.41
C ALA A 3 9.93 15.80 15.34
N VAL A 4 10.79 15.80 16.36
CA VAL A 4 11.59 14.62 16.66
C VAL A 4 10.57 13.55 17.00
N SER A 5 10.40 12.61 16.07
CA SER A 5 9.87 11.27 16.26
C SER A 5 10.17 10.80 17.69
N GLY A 6 9.15 10.87 18.56
CA GLY A 6 9.29 10.43 19.95
C GLY A 6 9.80 8.99 19.97
N ALA A 7 10.66 8.66 20.93
CA ALA A 7 11.13 7.30 21.12
C ALA A 7 9.92 6.35 21.18
N GLN A 8 9.90 5.34 20.32
CA GLN A 8 8.83 4.36 20.22
C GLN A 8 9.45 2.98 20.31
N ASP A 9 8.92 2.19 21.24
CA ASP A 9 9.27 0.78 21.37
C ASP A 9 8.38 -0.02 20.45
N VAL A 10 8.97 -0.92 19.68
CA VAL A 10 8.24 -1.72 18.70
C VAL A 10 8.62 -3.18 18.84
N VAL A 11 7.62 -4.03 19.10
CA VAL A 11 7.72 -5.48 18.93
C VAL A 11 7.05 -5.84 17.62
N PHE A 12 7.69 -6.65 16.78
CA PHE A 12 7.14 -6.94 15.46
C PHE A 12 7.35 -8.39 15.04
N VAL A 13 6.46 -8.84 14.17
CA VAL A 13 6.58 -10.08 13.38
C VAL A 13 6.62 -9.63 11.92
N ASP A 14 7.73 -9.93 11.25
CA ASP A 14 7.92 -9.53 9.86
C ASP A 14 7.72 -10.71 8.91
N THR A 15 6.88 -10.53 7.90
CA THR A 15 6.64 -11.46 6.79
C THR A 15 6.24 -12.88 7.24
N LEU A 16 5.13 -12.97 7.98
CA LEU A 16 4.47 -14.23 8.27
C LEU A 16 3.75 -14.75 7.02
N GLN A 17 4.16 -15.91 6.51
CA GLN A 17 3.52 -16.54 5.35
C GLN A 17 2.25 -17.28 5.76
N LEU A 18 1.14 -16.92 5.14
CA LEU A 18 -0.18 -17.50 5.37
C LEU A 18 -0.84 -17.87 4.04
N SER A 19 -1.89 -18.68 4.12
CA SER A 19 -2.79 -18.98 3.01
C SER A 19 -4.19 -18.55 3.41
N ALA A 20 -4.82 -17.71 2.59
CA ALA A 20 -6.20 -17.29 2.79
C ALA A 20 -6.87 -16.96 1.45
N THR A 21 -8.18 -17.18 1.36
CA THR A 21 -8.99 -16.65 0.26
C THR A 21 -9.38 -15.20 0.58
N ILE A 22 -8.90 -14.24 -0.22
CA ILE A 22 -9.20 -12.81 -0.07
C ILE A 22 -9.75 -12.29 -1.40
N GLY A 23 -11.05 -12.00 -1.44
CA GLY A 23 -11.71 -11.52 -2.64
C GLY A 23 -11.45 -12.39 -3.87
N LYS A 24 -11.26 -11.74 -5.02
CA LYS A 24 -10.90 -12.39 -6.28
C LYS A 24 -9.41 -12.17 -6.59
N ASP A 25 -8.78 -13.18 -7.18
CA ASP A 25 -7.42 -13.05 -7.69
C ASP A 25 -7.36 -12.23 -9.00
N CYS A 26 -6.15 -12.03 -9.54
CA CYS A 26 -5.93 -11.31 -10.80
C CYS A 26 -6.65 -11.90 -12.03
N TRP A 27 -7.20 -13.11 -11.94
CA TRP A 27 -7.98 -13.79 -12.98
C TRP A 27 -9.48 -13.83 -12.67
N GLY A 28 -9.92 -13.16 -11.59
CA GLY A 28 -11.31 -13.12 -11.16
C GLY A 28 -11.77 -14.38 -10.39
N ARG A 29 -10.85 -15.27 -10.00
CA ARG A 29 -11.17 -16.53 -9.31
C ARG A 29 -11.14 -16.34 -7.80
N VAL A 30 -12.02 -17.03 -7.10
CA VAL A 30 -12.04 -17.09 -5.63
C VAL A 30 -11.32 -18.36 -5.19
N ARG A 31 -10.11 -18.21 -4.64
CA ARG A 31 -9.29 -19.32 -4.14
C ARG A 31 -8.32 -18.83 -3.07
N ASP A 32 -7.74 -19.79 -2.36
CA ASP A 32 -6.62 -19.51 -1.49
C ASP A 32 -5.43 -18.94 -2.25
N GLN A 33 -4.85 -17.89 -1.68
CA GLN A 33 -3.64 -17.25 -2.17
C GLN A 33 -2.64 -17.06 -1.06
N ALA A 34 -1.36 -16.99 -1.45
CA ALA A 34 -0.28 -16.69 -0.53
C ALA A 34 -0.40 -15.25 -0.03
N VAL A 35 -0.37 -15.09 1.28
CA VAL A 35 -0.43 -13.81 1.97
C VAL A 35 0.84 -13.66 2.79
N LEU A 36 1.51 -12.52 2.66
CA LEU A 36 2.63 -12.17 3.53
C LEU A 36 2.14 -11.10 4.50
N LEU A 37 2.14 -11.42 5.79
CA LEU A 37 1.59 -10.57 6.83
C LEU A 37 2.69 -10.09 7.77
N SER A 38 2.91 -8.78 7.87
CA SER A 38 3.75 -8.18 8.91
C SER A 38 2.89 -7.44 9.92
N ILE A 39 3.23 -7.56 11.20
CA ILE A 39 2.51 -6.92 12.31
C ILE A 39 3.53 -6.23 13.20
N TYR A 40 3.31 -4.94 13.47
CA TYR A 40 4.14 -4.12 14.35
C TYR A 40 3.26 -3.60 15.49
N LEU A 41 3.64 -3.94 16.71
CA LEU A 41 3.04 -3.46 17.94
C LEU A 41 3.83 -2.22 18.36
N HIS A 42 3.26 -1.03 18.14
CA HIS A 42 3.83 0.21 18.67
C HIS A 42 3.40 0.32 20.13
N LEU A 43 4.38 0.20 21.02
CA LEU A 43 4.18 0.16 22.46
C LEU A 43 4.36 1.55 23.07
N THR A 44 3.84 1.72 24.28
CA THR A 44 4.10 2.92 25.09
C THR A 44 5.60 3.18 25.20
N PRO A 45 6.06 4.45 25.15
CA PRO A 45 7.48 4.77 25.22
C PRO A 45 8.18 4.12 26.42
N ALA A 46 9.37 3.57 26.19
CA ALA A 46 10.21 2.90 27.20
C ALA A 46 9.57 1.67 27.87
N PHE A 47 8.51 1.08 27.29
CA PHE A 47 7.96 -0.19 27.75
C PHE A 47 9.03 -1.30 27.79
N LEU A 48 9.90 -1.37 26.79
CA LEU A 48 10.91 -2.43 26.65
C LEU A 48 12.11 -2.24 27.59
N ASP A 49 12.22 -1.11 28.28
CA ASP A 49 13.27 -0.87 29.26
C ASP A 49 13.16 -1.83 30.47
N ALA A 50 11.95 -2.14 30.89
CA ALA A 50 11.71 -3.06 32.00
C ALA A 50 12.18 -4.49 31.66
N PRO A 51 11.69 -5.16 30.59
CA PRO A 51 12.18 -6.48 30.20
C PRO A 51 13.67 -6.48 29.85
N ALA A 52 14.22 -5.39 29.31
CA ALA A 52 15.66 -5.28 29.07
C ALA A 52 16.50 -5.27 30.35
N ARG A 53 15.99 -4.72 31.46
CA ARG A 53 16.68 -4.73 32.76
C ARG A 53 16.49 -6.03 33.53
N THR A 54 15.30 -6.64 33.44
CA THR A 54 14.97 -7.85 34.18
C THR A 54 15.42 -9.13 33.49
N ASP A 55 15.70 -9.07 32.18
CA ASP A 55 15.99 -10.22 31.32
C ASP A 55 14.94 -11.33 31.45
N ASN A 56 13.68 -10.93 31.62
CA ASN A 56 12.54 -11.83 31.80
C ASN A 56 11.54 -11.67 30.66
N VAL A 57 11.31 -12.77 29.93
CA VAL A 57 10.35 -12.81 28.82
C VAL A 57 8.91 -12.51 29.25
N GLY A 58 8.56 -12.77 30.51
CA GLY A 58 7.23 -12.48 31.05
C GLY A 58 6.88 -10.99 31.16
N ASP A 59 7.90 -10.13 31.18
CA ASP A 59 7.74 -8.67 31.24
C ASP A 59 7.63 -8.05 29.84
N SER A 60 7.73 -8.86 28.78
CA SER A 60 7.70 -8.44 27.38
C SER A 60 6.45 -8.95 26.65
N VAL A 61 6.21 -8.44 25.44
CA VAL A 61 5.14 -8.95 24.58
C VAL A 61 5.64 -10.13 23.76
N HIS A 62 5.01 -11.30 23.96
CA HIS A 62 5.47 -12.55 23.35
C HIS A 62 5.04 -12.66 21.87
N TYR A 63 5.90 -12.22 20.95
CA TYR A 63 5.68 -12.30 19.50
C TYR A 63 5.37 -13.72 18.99
N GLY A 64 5.90 -14.77 19.64
CA GLY A 64 5.54 -16.16 19.29
C GLY A 64 4.07 -16.53 19.56
N HIS A 65 3.42 -15.94 20.57
CA HIS A 65 1.99 -16.12 20.82
C HIS A 65 1.17 -15.33 19.81
N LEU A 66 1.62 -14.12 19.45
CA LEU A 66 1.05 -13.32 18.36
C LEU A 66 1.02 -14.09 17.05
N THR A 67 2.15 -14.63 16.62
CA THR A 67 2.24 -15.44 15.40
C THR A 67 1.27 -16.62 15.43
N LYS A 68 1.23 -17.38 16.53
CA LYS A 68 0.33 -18.55 16.65
C LYS A 68 -1.15 -18.14 16.63
N ALA A 69 -1.51 -17.08 17.35
CA ALA A 69 -2.89 -16.62 17.45
C ALA A 69 -3.40 -16.10 16.11
N VAL A 70 -2.62 -15.27 15.42
CA VAL A 70 -2.99 -14.72 14.10
C VAL A 70 -3.07 -15.82 13.06
N SER A 71 -2.06 -16.71 12.95
CA SER A 71 -2.12 -17.86 12.04
C SER A 71 -3.35 -18.73 12.31
N SER A 72 -3.67 -18.97 13.59
CA SER A 72 -4.85 -19.76 13.97
C SER A 72 -6.16 -19.06 13.62
N ARG A 73 -6.26 -17.74 13.83
CA ARG A 73 -7.44 -16.94 13.47
C ARG A 73 -7.71 -17.01 11.97
N VAL A 74 -6.67 -16.80 11.16
CA VAL A 74 -6.76 -16.85 9.70
C VAL A 74 -7.12 -18.26 9.22
N ALA A 75 -6.46 -19.30 9.73
CA ALA A 75 -6.69 -20.68 9.29
C ALA A 75 -8.07 -21.24 9.71
N LYS A 76 -8.63 -20.79 10.84
CA LYS A 76 -9.95 -21.25 11.33
C LYS A 76 -11.12 -20.48 10.72
N ARG A 77 -10.87 -19.36 10.03
CA ARG A 77 -11.93 -18.57 9.41
C ARG A 77 -12.66 -19.42 8.37
N LYS A 78 -13.99 -19.47 8.48
CA LYS A 78 -14.84 -20.14 7.49
C LYS A 78 -15.17 -19.14 6.39
N GLY A 79 -14.88 -19.51 5.14
CA GLY A 79 -15.18 -18.71 3.96
C GLY A 79 -14.08 -17.70 3.60
N SER A 80 -14.39 -16.85 2.63
CA SER A 80 -13.47 -15.85 2.09
C SER A 80 -13.48 -14.58 2.94
N TYR A 81 -12.34 -13.91 3.04
CA TYR A 81 -12.33 -12.49 3.35
C TYR A 81 -12.96 -11.73 2.18
N PRO A 82 -13.89 -10.78 2.43
CA PRO A 82 -14.48 -9.98 1.36
C PRO A 82 -13.43 -9.09 0.67
N ASP A 83 -12.50 -8.54 1.46
CA ASP A 83 -11.40 -7.70 1.01
C ASP A 83 -10.20 -7.86 1.96
N VAL A 84 -9.10 -7.19 1.62
CA VAL A 84 -7.86 -7.16 2.41
C VAL A 84 -8.02 -6.47 3.77
N HIS A 85 -8.93 -5.49 3.89
CA HIS A 85 -9.16 -4.77 5.14
C HIS A 85 -9.79 -5.68 6.18
N ALA A 86 -10.67 -6.61 5.79
CA ALA A 86 -11.22 -7.60 6.72
C ALA A 86 -10.14 -8.52 7.31
N LEU A 87 -9.06 -8.82 6.58
CA LEU A 87 -7.91 -9.54 7.14
C LEU A 87 -7.08 -8.66 8.08
N VAL A 88 -6.88 -7.40 7.71
CA VAL A 88 -6.24 -6.40 8.58
C VAL A 88 -7.00 -6.25 9.89
N ASP A 89 -8.33 -6.18 9.84
CA ASP A 89 -9.22 -6.06 11.00
C ASP A 89 -9.00 -7.25 11.96
N ASP A 90 -9.08 -8.49 11.45
CA ASP A 90 -8.84 -9.71 12.23
C ASP A 90 -7.44 -9.73 12.86
N ALA A 91 -6.40 -9.36 12.10
CA ALA A 91 -5.02 -9.32 12.60
C ALA A 91 -4.81 -8.23 13.66
N THR A 92 -5.44 -7.06 13.47
CA THR A 92 -5.36 -5.92 14.39
C THR A 92 -6.06 -6.24 15.71
N GLU A 93 -7.25 -6.87 15.67
CA GLU A 93 -7.99 -7.30 16.87
C GLU A 93 -7.14 -8.25 17.71
N VAL A 94 -6.62 -9.32 17.10
CA VAL A 94 -5.76 -10.29 17.80
C VAL A 94 -4.48 -9.64 18.34
N ALA A 95 -3.90 -8.68 17.62
CA ALA A 95 -2.71 -7.98 18.05
C ALA A 95 -2.98 -7.09 19.28
N PHE A 96 -4.09 -6.36 19.31
CA PHE A 96 -4.48 -5.57 20.49
C PHE A 96 -4.82 -6.46 21.69
N GLU A 97 -5.54 -7.57 21.49
CA GLU A 97 -5.87 -8.53 22.55
C GLU A 97 -4.61 -9.09 23.23
N LEU A 98 -3.58 -9.44 22.44
CA LEU A 98 -2.35 -10.02 22.96
C LEU A 98 -1.37 -9.00 23.52
N ALA A 99 -1.26 -7.83 22.89
CA ALA A 99 -0.37 -6.78 23.36
C ALA A 99 -0.90 -6.12 24.63
N GLY A 100 -2.24 -6.05 24.79
CA GLY A 100 -2.89 -5.53 25.97
C GLY A 100 -2.72 -4.02 26.14
N ALA A 101 -2.69 -3.56 27.40
CA ALA A 101 -2.62 -2.15 27.75
C ALA A 101 -1.40 -1.39 27.17
N PRO A 102 -0.20 -2.01 27.03
CA PRO A 102 0.98 -1.35 26.46
C PRO A 102 0.91 -0.97 24.97
N ALA A 103 -0.04 -1.47 24.18
CA ALA A 103 -0.12 -1.13 22.76
C ALA A 103 -0.80 0.23 22.53
N ASP A 104 -0.04 1.19 21.98
CA ASP A 104 -0.52 2.51 21.57
C ASP A 104 -1.05 2.52 20.14
N ALA A 105 -0.47 1.70 19.26
CA ALA A 105 -0.98 1.49 17.92
C ALA A 105 -0.54 0.13 17.36
N ILE A 106 -1.36 -0.45 16.48
CA ILE A 106 -0.99 -1.64 15.70
C ILE A 106 -0.86 -1.23 14.25
N ARG A 107 0.28 -1.58 13.65
CA ARG A 107 0.50 -1.45 12.21
C ARG A 107 0.52 -2.83 11.58
N VAL A 108 -0.37 -3.06 10.63
CA VAL A 108 -0.47 -4.30 9.86
C VAL A 108 -0.12 -4.02 8.41
N VAL A 109 0.72 -4.86 7.82
CA VAL A 109 1.05 -4.83 6.39
C VAL A 109 0.67 -6.18 5.79
N VAL A 110 -0.24 -6.17 4.83
CA VAL A 110 -0.64 -7.34 4.06
C VAL A 110 -0.07 -7.21 2.66
N GLN A 111 0.74 -8.17 2.22
CA GLN A 111 1.22 -8.25 0.85
C GLN A 111 0.58 -9.42 0.12
N LEU A 112 0.09 -9.15 -1.09
CA LEU A 112 -0.53 -10.10 -2.01
C LEU A 112 0.28 -10.11 -3.32
N PRO A 113 1.35 -10.94 -3.42
CA PRO A 113 2.32 -10.86 -4.52
C PRO A 113 1.73 -11.05 -5.92
N LYS A 114 0.56 -11.69 -6.04
CA LYS A 114 -0.09 -12.03 -7.31
C LYS A 114 -1.44 -11.36 -7.51
N GLN A 115 -1.72 -10.27 -6.80
CA GLN A 115 -3.00 -9.55 -6.90
C GLN A 115 -3.11 -8.74 -8.19
N ILE A 116 -2.01 -8.19 -8.70
CA ILE A 116 -1.96 -7.38 -9.92
C ILE A 116 -1.01 -8.05 -10.91
N LEU A 117 -1.52 -8.41 -12.10
CA LEU A 117 -0.83 -9.31 -13.04
C LEU A 117 0.54 -8.79 -13.53
N LEU A 118 0.66 -7.48 -13.75
CA LEU A 118 1.87 -6.84 -14.29
C LEU A 118 2.72 -6.16 -13.22
N ALA A 119 2.45 -6.41 -11.94
CA ALA A 119 3.17 -5.84 -10.81
C ALA A 119 3.92 -6.94 -10.05
N ASP A 120 5.05 -6.58 -9.44
CA ASP A 120 5.84 -7.48 -8.61
C ASP A 120 5.20 -7.70 -7.23
N GLY A 121 4.36 -6.76 -6.78
CA GLY A 121 3.67 -6.87 -5.51
C GLY A 121 2.56 -5.85 -5.31
N PHE A 122 1.64 -6.20 -4.42
CA PHE A 122 0.56 -5.34 -3.96
C PHE A 122 0.51 -5.40 -2.44
N ASP A 123 0.64 -4.25 -1.79
CA ASP A 123 0.71 -4.14 -0.34
C ASP A 123 -0.37 -3.20 0.19
N VAL A 124 -0.97 -3.56 1.32
CA VAL A 124 -1.90 -2.71 2.06
C VAL A 124 -1.37 -2.60 3.48
N GLU A 125 -1.01 -1.37 3.87
CA GLU A 125 -0.53 -1.03 5.21
C GLU A 125 -1.59 -0.20 5.92
N VAL A 126 -1.98 -0.62 7.11
CA VAL A 126 -2.92 0.12 7.96
C VAL A 126 -2.30 0.30 9.33
N THR A 127 -2.29 1.53 9.83
CA THR A 127 -1.89 1.85 11.21
C THR A 127 -3.10 2.29 12.01
N THR A 128 -3.46 1.47 13.00
CA THR A 128 -4.64 1.65 13.85
C THR A 128 -4.21 2.11 15.25
N PRO A 129 -4.58 3.32 15.71
CA PRO A 129 -4.30 3.76 17.06
C PRO A 129 -5.19 3.03 18.08
N LYS A 130 -4.73 2.96 19.34
CA LYS A 130 -5.49 2.38 20.45
C LYS A 130 -6.84 3.07 20.60
N GLY A 131 -7.91 2.27 20.69
CA GLY A 131 -9.28 2.77 20.81
C GLY A 131 -9.92 3.24 19.50
N GLY A 132 -9.18 3.25 18.39
CA GLY A 132 -9.74 3.43 17.05
C GLY A 132 -10.18 2.10 16.45
N ALA A 133 -11.13 2.12 15.51
CA ALA A 133 -11.35 0.98 14.65
C ALA A 133 -10.25 0.93 13.57
N ALA A 134 -9.93 -0.25 13.04
CA ALA A 134 -8.93 -0.38 11.98
C ALA A 134 -9.29 0.42 10.70
N ARG A 135 -10.59 0.68 10.48
CA ARG A 135 -11.10 1.56 9.41
C ARG A 135 -10.84 3.06 9.64
N ASP A 136 -10.51 3.46 10.87
CA ASP A 136 -10.08 4.81 11.20
C ASP A 136 -8.55 4.97 11.08
N GLY A 137 -7.86 3.85 10.82
CA GLY A 137 -6.42 3.81 10.66
C GLY A 137 -5.96 4.55 9.41
N ARG A 138 -4.70 5.00 9.43
CA ARG A 138 -4.06 5.53 8.23
C ARG A 138 -3.75 4.36 7.29
N THR A 139 -4.44 4.29 6.15
CA THR A 139 -4.17 3.30 5.11
C THR A 139 -3.22 3.82 4.04
N VAL A 140 -2.24 3.01 3.69
CA VAL A 140 -1.32 3.21 2.57
C VAL A 140 -1.33 1.96 1.70
N VAL A 141 -1.72 2.10 0.43
CA VAL A 141 -1.74 1.00 -0.53
C VAL A 141 -0.62 1.18 -1.54
N ARG A 142 0.12 0.12 -1.85
CA ARG A 142 1.27 0.18 -2.76
C ARG A 142 1.16 -0.86 -3.86
N VAL A 143 1.33 -0.42 -5.08
CA VAL A 143 1.55 -1.27 -6.26
C VAL A 143 3.02 -1.15 -6.63
N LYS A 144 3.75 -2.25 -6.53
CA LYS A 144 5.22 -2.27 -6.72
C LYS A 144 5.58 -2.90 -8.04
N GLY A 145 6.53 -2.28 -8.74
CA GLY A 145 7.10 -2.84 -9.96
C GLY A 145 6.08 -3.05 -11.09
N LEU A 146 5.06 -2.21 -11.20
CA LEU A 146 4.11 -2.27 -12.31
C LEU A 146 4.82 -1.97 -13.62
N VAL A 147 4.77 -2.92 -14.55
CA VAL A 147 5.38 -2.80 -15.88
C VAL A 147 4.37 -2.21 -16.86
N LEU A 148 4.62 -0.99 -17.31
CA LEU A 148 3.80 -0.31 -18.33
C LEU A 148 4.58 -0.18 -19.64
N PRO A 149 4.12 -0.79 -20.75
CA PRO A 149 4.68 -0.57 -22.08
C PRO A 149 4.13 0.74 -22.67
N VAL A 150 5.00 1.71 -22.93
CA VAL A 150 4.58 3.05 -23.35
C VAL A 150 5.50 3.56 -24.47
N LEU A 151 4.93 4.24 -25.46
CA LEU A 151 5.72 4.97 -26.44
C LEU A 151 6.17 6.29 -25.81
N ILE A 152 7.45 6.38 -25.42
CA ILE A 152 7.90 7.48 -24.57
C ILE A 152 9.28 8.02 -24.94
N GLY A 153 9.34 9.32 -25.23
CA GLY A 153 10.57 10.02 -25.57
C GLY A 153 10.42 11.00 -26.72
N VAL A 154 11.48 11.74 -27.01
CA VAL A 154 11.51 12.75 -28.11
C VAL A 154 12.35 12.27 -29.29
N ASN A 155 13.22 11.27 -29.10
CA ASN A 155 14.12 10.84 -30.15
C ASN A 155 13.37 9.96 -31.16
N PRO A 156 13.59 10.11 -32.48
CA PRO A 156 12.89 9.32 -33.50
C PRO A 156 12.95 7.79 -33.27
N PRO A 157 14.08 7.19 -32.85
CA PRO A 157 14.11 5.76 -32.52
C PRO A 157 13.21 5.36 -31.35
N GLU A 158 13.02 6.24 -30.35
CA GLU A 158 12.15 6.02 -29.19
C GLU A 158 10.66 5.97 -29.57
N ARG A 159 10.31 6.48 -30.77
CA ARG A 159 8.96 6.53 -31.33
C ARG A 159 8.62 5.33 -32.23
N LEU A 160 9.55 4.40 -32.44
CA LEU A 160 9.32 3.22 -33.28
C LEU A 160 8.75 2.02 -32.50
N ALA A 161 8.96 1.97 -31.19
CA ALA A 161 8.53 0.85 -30.36
C ALA A 161 8.24 1.28 -28.92
N LYS A 162 7.23 0.65 -28.29
CA LYS A 162 6.93 0.84 -26.88
C LYS A 162 8.09 0.36 -26.02
N GLN A 163 8.42 1.16 -25.01
CA GLN A 163 9.48 0.88 -24.04
C GLN A 163 8.86 0.47 -22.71
N ARG A 164 9.57 -0.36 -21.96
CA ARG A 164 9.16 -0.74 -20.61
C ARG A 164 9.45 0.39 -19.63
N VAL A 165 8.42 0.87 -18.95
CA VAL A 165 8.53 1.79 -17.82
C VAL A 165 8.14 1.07 -16.53
N LEU A 166 9.07 1.00 -15.58
CA LEU A 166 8.82 0.44 -14.26
C LEU A 166 8.14 1.49 -13.39
N THR A 167 6.98 1.17 -12.84
CA THR A 167 6.09 2.12 -12.17
C THR A 167 5.75 1.62 -10.76
N ASN A 168 6.03 2.43 -9.75
CA ASN A 168 5.58 2.19 -8.38
C ASN A 168 4.52 3.24 -8.04
N ILE A 169 3.39 2.80 -7.51
CA ILE A 169 2.27 3.67 -7.16
C ILE A 169 1.98 3.48 -5.68
N THR A 170 1.91 4.57 -4.92
CA THR A 170 1.50 4.58 -3.52
C THR A 170 0.28 5.46 -3.38
N PHE A 171 -0.82 4.89 -2.92
CA PHE A 171 -2.06 5.58 -2.60
C PHE A 171 -2.14 5.82 -1.11
N PHE A 172 -2.58 7.02 -0.73
CA PHE A 172 -2.85 7.40 0.64
C PHE A 172 -4.36 7.59 0.78
N GLU A 173 -5.01 6.78 1.60
CA GLU A 173 -6.44 6.91 1.83
C GLU A 173 -6.73 7.94 2.93
N ARG A 174 -7.92 8.53 2.85
CA ARG A 174 -8.48 9.36 3.90
C ARG A 174 -9.07 8.46 4.99
N ALA A 175 -8.60 8.62 6.22
CA ALA A 175 -9.16 7.94 7.38
C ALA A 175 -10.67 8.23 7.53
N GLY A 176 -11.44 7.21 7.92
CA GLY A 176 -12.89 7.34 8.19
C GLY A 176 -13.80 7.39 6.96
N VAL A 177 -13.24 7.38 5.73
CA VAL A 177 -14.04 7.21 4.51
C VAL A 177 -14.17 5.71 4.26
N GLY A 178 -15.22 5.08 4.82
CA GLY A 178 -15.47 3.63 4.75
C GLY A 178 -15.82 3.08 3.35
N SER A 179 -15.29 3.68 2.28
CA SER A 179 -15.48 3.23 0.91
C SER A 179 -14.38 2.23 0.54
N VAL A 180 -14.80 1.04 0.09
CA VAL A 180 -13.88 0.01 -0.41
C VAL A 180 -13.37 0.45 -1.78
N VAL A 181 -12.04 0.57 -1.90
CA VAL A 181 -11.38 0.96 -3.15
C VAL A 181 -10.87 -0.27 -3.89
N ASP A 182 -11.34 -0.49 -5.12
CA ASP A 182 -10.88 -1.59 -5.98
C ASP A 182 -9.61 -1.18 -6.75
N TYR A 183 -8.46 -1.26 -6.07
CA TYR A 183 -7.17 -0.95 -6.67
C TYR A 183 -6.82 -1.79 -7.91
N PRO A 184 -7.07 -3.11 -7.96
CA PRO A 184 -6.87 -3.89 -9.17
C PRO A 184 -7.61 -3.33 -10.39
N GLU A 185 -8.88 -2.92 -10.24
CA GLU A 185 -9.64 -2.33 -11.35
C GLU A 185 -9.14 -0.94 -11.71
N ILE A 186 -8.73 -0.12 -10.73
CA ILE A 186 -8.09 1.19 -10.98
C ILE A 186 -6.83 1.02 -11.83
N VAL A 187 -5.93 0.12 -11.42
CA VAL A 187 -4.67 -0.14 -12.12
C VAL A 187 -4.91 -0.70 -13.51
N LYS A 188 -5.91 -1.56 -13.68
CA LYS A 188 -6.31 -2.10 -14.98
C LYS A 188 -6.81 -1.02 -15.93
N LYS A 189 -7.73 -0.15 -15.49
CA LYS A 189 -8.24 0.98 -16.29
C LYS A 189 -7.13 1.95 -16.65
N MET A 190 -6.34 2.34 -15.66
CA MET A 190 -5.17 3.20 -15.83
C MET A 190 -4.18 2.63 -16.86
N SER A 191 -3.85 1.34 -16.79
CA SER A 191 -2.97 0.69 -17.76
C SER A 191 -3.55 0.71 -19.17
N ALA A 192 -4.87 0.50 -19.32
CA ALA A 192 -5.55 0.52 -20.62
C ALA A 192 -5.68 1.93 -21.23
N GLU A 193 -5.77 2.97 -20.40
CA GLU A 193 -5.73 4.37 -20.84
C GLU A 193 -4.34 4.75 -21.33
N ILE A 194 -3.32 4.43 -20.53
CA ILE A 194 -1.92 4.70 -20.84
C ILE A 194 -1.47 4.00 -22.13
N ASP A 195 -1.92 2.78 -22.36
CA ASP A 195 -1.52 2.00 -23.54
C ASP A 195 -1.95 2.67 -24.88
N LYS A 196 -2.94 3.57 -24.84
CA LYS A 196 -3.46 4.31 -25.99
C LYS A 196 -2.83 5.70 -26.15
N THR A 197 -1.90 6.06 -25.28
CA THR A 197 -1.29 7.39 -25.22
C THR A 197 0.20 7.33 -25.50
N ASP A 198 0.70 8.40 -26.12
CA ASP A 198 2.11 8.60 -26.38
C ASP A 198 2.60 9.81 -25.59
N PHE A 199 3.77 9.69 -24.99
CA PHE A 199 4.33 10.76 -24.16
C PHE A 199 5.70 11.17 -24.67
N GLU A 200 6.02 12.44 -24.59
CA GLU A 200 7.37 12.92 -24.92
C GLU A 200 8.29 12.80 -23.69
N THR A 201 7.72 13.07 -22.51
CA THR A 201 8.45 13.22 -21.25
C THR A 201 7.93 12.28 -20.17
N LEU A 202 8.80 11.92 -19.22
CA LEU A 202 8.42 11.06 -18.10
C LEU A 202 7.57 11.82 -17.08
N GLU A 203 7.74 13.14 -16.99
CA GLU A 203 7.02 14.05 -16.13
C GLU A 203 5.53 14.08 -16.48
N LYS A 204 5.19 14.24 -17.77
CA LYS A 204 3.78 14.23 -18.22
C LYS A 204 3.16 12.85 -18.00
N PHE A 205 3.90 11.79 -18.31
CA PHE A 205 3.48 10.41 -18.06
C PHE A 205 3.15 10.17 -16.57
N VAL A 206 4.11 10.46 -15.67
CA VAL A 206 3.94 10.28 -14.23
C VAL A 206 2.79 11.15 -13.70
N LEU A 207 2.69 12.41 -14.14
CA LEU A 207 1.63 13.30 -13.67
C LEU A 207 0.24 12.82 -14.10
N GLU A 208 0.10 12.22 -15.29
CA GLU A 208 -1.17 11.64 -15.73
C GLU A 208 -1.58 10.45 -14.84
N ILE A 209 -0.64 9.56 -14.49
CA ILE A 209 -0.88 8.46 -13.53
C ILE A 209 -1.30 9.00 -12.17
N VAL A 210 -0.59 10.02 -11.67
CA VAL A 210 -0.92 10.65 -10.38
C VAL A 210 -2.33 11.25 -10.43
N ARG A 211 -2.69 11.94 -11.51
CA ARG A 211 -4.02 12.53 -11.69
C ARG A 211 -5.10 11.45 -11.73
N THR A 212 -4.98 10.44 -12.59
CA THR A 212 -5.94 9.34 -12.68
C THR A 212 -6.09 8.63 -11.34
N GLY A 213 -4.97 8.34 -10.66
CA GLY A 213 -4.98 7.73 -9.34
C GLY A 213 -5.66 8.58 -8.26
N CYS A 214 -5.37 9.88 -8.22
CA CYS A 214 -5.99 10.80 -7.27
C CYS A 214 -7.50 10.93 -7.50
N LEU A 215 -7.95 10.90 -8.75
CA LEU A 215 -9.35 11.08 -9.12
C LEU A 215 -10.17 9.77 -9.06
N ALA A 216 -9.52 8.60 -9.04
CA ALA A 216 -10.15 7.29 -9.14
C ALA A 216 -11.18 6.97 -8.03
N SER A 217 -11.02 7.49 -6.83
CA SER A 217 -11.96 7.32 -5.72
C SER A 217 -11.90 8.50 -4.75
N GLU A 218 -13.03 8.87 -4.14
CA GLU A 218 -13.11 9.92 -3.11
C GLU A 218 -12.38 9.55 -1.82
N ALA A 219 -12.17 8.25 -1.58
CA ALA A 219 -11.40 7.76 -0.44
C ALA A 219 -9.90 8.03 -0.56
N ILE A 220 -9.39 8.34 -1.77
CA ILE A 220 -7.98 8.62 -2.00
C ILE A 220 -7.70 10.11 -1.70
N ASP A 221 -6.81 10.36 -0.74
CA ASP A 221 -6.41 11.71 -0.34
C ASP A 221 -5.17 12.21 -1.11
N GLY A 222 -4.33 11.28 -1.56
CA GLY A 222 -3.18 11.59 -2.40
C GLY A 222 -2.50 10.36 -2.98
N VAL A 223 -1.64 10.60 -3.96
CA VAL A 223 -0.90 9.55 -4.68
C VAL A 223 0.55 9.99 -4.90
N THR A 224 1.47 9.07 -4.66
CA THR A 224 2.86 9.15 -5.12
C THR A 224 3.07 8.14 -6.24
N VAL A 225 3.59 8.59 -7.37
CA VAL A 225 4.00 7.70 -8.47
C VAL A 225 5.48 7.92 -8.74
N ARG A 226 6.24 6.82 -8.79
CA ARG A 226 7.63 6.78 -9.20
C ARG A 226 7.79 5.92 -10.43
N CYS A 227 8.24 6.51 -11.54
CA CYS A 227 8.50 5.79 -12.78
C CYS A 227 9.99 5.81 -13.11
N GLN A 228 10.48 4.70 -13.68
CA GLN A 228 11.86 4.53 -14.10
C GLN A 228 11.92 3.94 -15.51
N LYS A 229 12.84 4.48 -16.32
CA LYS A 229 13.26 3.90 -17.60
C LYS A 229 14.63 3.22 -17.37
N PRO A 230 14.69 1.88 -17.25
CA PRO A 230 15.94 1.19 -16.91
C PRO A 230 17.05 1.36 -17.96
N SER A 231 16.68 1.46 -19.24
CA SER A 231 17.63 1.43 -20.36
C SER A 231 17.88 2.79 -21.01
N ALA A 232 17.44 3.89 -20.38
CA ALA A 232 17.54 5.22 -20.97
C ALA A 232 18.98 5.79 -20.96
N LEU A 233 19.83 5.36 -20.03
CA LEU A 233 21.19 5.90 -19.85
C LEU A 233 22.20 4.76 -19.72
N SER A 234 23.20 4.72 -20.60
CA SER A 234 24.17 3.62 -20.68
C SER A 234 25.01 3.41 -19.42
N PHE A 235 25.15 4.43 -18.57
CA PHE A 235 26.00 4.40 -17.37
C PHE A 235 25.22 4.46 -16.06
N ALA A 236 23.88 4.41 -16.12
CA ALA A 236 23.03 4.41 -14.94
C ALA A 236 22.12 3.18 -14.93
N GLN A 237 21.84 2.63 -13.75
CA GLN A 237 20.90 1.50 -13.63
C GLN A 237 19.48 1.87 -14.09
N SER A 238 19.08 3.15 -13.90
CA SER A 238 17.85 3.72 -14.44
C SER A 238 17.84 5.24 -14.29
N SER A 239 17.09 5.93 -15.13
CA SER A 239 16.62 7.31 -14.88
C SER A 239 15.14 7.28 -14.51
N GLY A 240 14.67 8.19 -13.65
CA GLY A 240 13.28 8.19 -13.22
C GLY A 240 12.77 9.53 -12.70
N VAL A 241 11.45 9.62 -12.57
CA VAL A 241 10.72 10.78 -12.04
C VAL A 241 9.76 10.27 -10.97
N GLU A 242 9.66 11.01 -9.87
CA GLU A 242 8.71 10.77 -8.78
C GLU A 242 7.86 12.02 -8.55
N ILE A 243 6.54 11.85 -8.50
CA ILE A 243 5.59 12.93 -8.24
C ILE A 243 4.63 12.49 -7.16
N THR A 244 4.48 13.33 -6.13
CA THR A 244 3.43 13.22 -5.11
C THR A 244 2.47 14.37 -5.25
N ARG A 245 1.16 14.09 -5.36
CA ARG A 245 0.11 15.12 -5.29
C ARG A 245 -1.01 14.64 -4.38
N ARG A 246 -1.66 15.61 -3.76
CA ARG A 246 -2.93 15.43 -3.05
C ARG A 246 -4.08 15.57 -4.05
N ARG A 247 -5.24 15.00 -3.72
CA ARG A 247 -6.43 15.03 -4.58
C ARG A 247 -6.94 16.46 -4.84
N ASP A 248 -6.84 17.33 -3.83
CA ASP A 248 -7.22 18.75 -3.90
C ASP A 248 -6.59 19.51 -5.08
N ALA A 249 -5.34 19.19 -5.43
CA ALA A 249 -4.60 19.80 -6.53
C ALA A 249 -5.25 19.59 -7.91
N PHE A 250 -6.15 18.62 -8.07
CA PHE A 250 -6.83 18.34 -9.35
C PHE A 250 -8.30 18.75 -9.34
N VAL A 251 -8.98 18.71 -8.19
CA VAL A 251 -10.40 19.09 -8.06
C VAL A 251 -10.59 20.61 -8.19
N LEU A 252 -9.65 21.41 -7.70
CA LEU A 252 -9.70 22.88 -7.80
C LEU A 252 -9.48 23.39 -9.22
N VAL A 253 -8.88 22.58 -10.10
CA VAL A 253 -8.60 22.99 -11.49
C VAL A 253 -9.87 22.88 -12.34
N GLU A 254 -10.71 21.86 -12.13
CA GLU A 254 -11.94 21.64 -12.91
C GLU A 254 -13.06 22.64 -12.61
N SER A 255 -13.03 23.30 -11.45
CA SER A 255 -13.99 24.36 -11.09
C SER A 255 -13.66 25.72 -11.72
N SER A 256 -12.46 25.89 -12.30
CA SER A 256 -12.01 27.15 -12.89
C SER A 256 -12.17 27.24 -14.42
N THR A 257 -12.41 26.13 -15.12
CA THR A 257 -12.56 26.07 -16.58
C THR A 257 -14.02 26.05 -17.07
N GLY A 258 -15.00 26.15 -16.16
CA GLY A 258 -16.44 26.12 -16.48
C GLY A 258 -17.09 27.45 -16.86
N GLY A 259 -16.32 28.49 -17.24
CA GLY A 259 -16.86 29.83 -17.45
C GLY A 259 -16.20 30.60 -18.58
N VAL A 260 -16.47 30.22 -19.83
CA VAL A 260 -16.52 31.16 -20.96
C VAL A 260 -17.64 30.70 -21.90
N VAL A 261 -18.76 31.44 -21.87
CA VAL A 261 -19.74 31.55 -22.96
C VAL A 261 -19.27 32.61 -23.94
#